data_AF-A0A152A5L9-F1
#
_entry.id   AF-A0A152A5L9-F1
#
_cell.length_a   1.000
_cell.length_b   1.000
_cell.length_c   1.000
_cell.angle_alpha   90.00
_cell.angle_beta   90.00
_cell.angle_gamma   90.00
#
_symmetry.space_group_name_H-M   'P 1'
#
loop_
_entity.id
_entity.type
_entity.pdbx_description
1 polymer ?
#
loop_
_entity_poly.entity_id
_entity_poly.type
_entity_poly.pdbx_seq_one_letter_code
_entity_poly.pdbx_strand_id
1 'polypeptide(L)'
;MTETKHIKTTVPKLKIYTAKKSVRYIKTWDKHPHLKEKLIRATVAYRDAMKRMERLVGGENAMNNVVVGMNHLPDLVELDKNQHQNKAVKPTIDSAAKLTELINLTGKLVHKHHIDWFLVAATKDKYLK
;
A
#
# COMPACT_ATOMS: atom_id res chain seq x y z
N MET A 1 1.59 24.22 -28.96
CA MET A 1 2.44 23.95 -27.78
C MET A 1 1.57 23.26 -26.74
N THR A 2 1.64 21.94 -26.66
CA THR A 2 0.79 21.12 -25.78
C THR A 2 1.38 21.15 -24.38
N GLU A 3 0.71 21.84 -23.46
CA GLU A 3 1.04 21.83 -22.04
C GLU A 3 1.05 20.39 -21.52
N THR A 4 2.24 19.87 -21.27
CA THR A 4 2.42 18.60 -20.59
C THR A 4 2.04 18.84 -19.13
N LYS A 5 0.79 18.56 -18.76
CA LYS A 5 0.38 18.51 -17.36
C LYS A 5 1.29 17.51 -16.66
N HIS A 6 2.30 18.00 -15.93
CA HIS A 6 3.05 17.20 -14.99
C HIS A 6 2.07 16.74 -13.91
N ILE A 7 1.47 15.56 -14.12
CA ILE A 7 0.78 14.83 -13.08
C ILE A 7 1.87 14.59 -12.03
N LYS A 8 1.86 15.38 -10.95
CA LYS A 8 2.65 15.12 -9.75
C LYS A 8 2.19 13.76 -9.24
N THR A 9 2.86 12.70 -9.67
CA THR A 9 2.70 11.37 -9.12
C THR A 9 3.00 11.50 -7.64
N THR A 10 1.94 11.59 -6.83
CA THR A 10 2.10 11.87 -5.41
C THR A 10 2.56 10.58 -4.78
N VAL A 11 3.88 10.46 -4.64
CA VAL A 11 4.51 9.29 -4.04
C VAL A 11 3.99 9.14 -2.60
N PRO A 12 3.33 8.02 -2.25
CA PRO A 12 2.84 7.83 -0.90
C PRO A 12 4.02 7.73 0.06
N LYS A 13 3.96 8.47 1.16
CA LYS A 13 4.93 8.40 2.26
C LYS A 13 4.29 7.72 3.46
N LEU A 14 5.08 6.94 4.20
CA LEU A 14 4.63 6.33 5.46
C LEU A 14 4.23 7.42 6.46
N LYS A 15 3.10 7.19 7.13
CA LYS A 15 2.55 8.10 8.14
C LYS A 15 2.66 7.43 9.50
N ILE A 16 3.20 8.16 10.47
CA ILE A 16 3.25 7.73 11.86
C ILE A 16 1.90 8.07 12.50
N TYR A 17 1.30 7.08 13.14
CA TYR A 17 0.07 7.26 13.90
C TYR A 17 0.37 7.00 15.38
N THR A 18 -0.08 7.91 16.24
CA THR A 18 0.08 7.79 17.69
C THR A 18 -1.16 7.18 18.32
N ALA A 19 -0.95 6.23 19.23
CA ALA A 19 -2.04 5.62 19.99
C ALA A 19 -2.56 6.60 21.05
N LYS A 20 -3.88 6.77 21.12
CA LYS A 20 -4.52 7.44 22.26
C LYS A 20 -4.56 6.48 23.45
N LYS A 21 -4.33 7.00 24.65
CA LYS A 21 -4.50 6.23 25.90
C LYS A 21 -5.99 5.92 26.11
N SER A 22 -6.28 4.75 26.68
CA SER A 22 -7.63 4.35 27.14
C SER A 22 -8.73 4.35 26.07
N VAL A 23 -8.43 3.81 24.88
CA VAL A 23 -9.40 3.66 23.80
C VAL A 23 -10.14 2.32 23.92
N ARG A 24 -11.48 2.35 23.76
CA ARG A 24 -12.27 1.14 23.53
C ARG A 24 -12.28 0.82 22.04
N TYR A 25 -11.68 -0.31 21.67
CA TYR A 25 -11.59 -0.74 20.28
C TYR A 25 -12.90 -1.35 19.77
N ILE A 26 -13.19 -1.10 18.50
CA ILE A 26 -14.33 -1.63 17.76
C ILE A 26 -13.98 -3.01 17.22
N LYS A 27 -14.74 -4.02 17.64
CA LYS A 27 -14.47 -5.45 17.36
C LYS A 27 -15.27 -6.03 16.18
N THR A 28 -16.19 -5.27 15.59
CA THR A 28 -16.96 -5.69 14.41
C THR A 28 -17.03 -4.58 13.36
N TRP A 29 -17.35 -4.94 12.12
CA TRP A 29 -17.47 -3.97 11.01
C TRP A 29 -18.86 -3.37 10.86
N ASP A 30 -19.85 -3.78 11.66
CA ASP A 30 -21.28 -3.56 11.40
C ASP A 30 -21.64 -2.08 11.27
N LYS A 31 -21.00 -1.23 12.08
CA LYS A 31 -21.19 0.23 12.05
C LYS A 31 -20.30 0.95 11.04
N HIS A 32 -19.32 0.25 10.45
CA HIS A 32 -18.31 0.82 9.57
C HIS A 32 -18.06 -0.01 8.29
N PRO A 33 -19.12 -0.41 7.54
CA PRO A 33 -18.96 -1.23 6.35
C PRO A 33 -18.10 -0.54 5.27
N HIS A 34 -18.20 0.78 5.13
CA HIS A 34 -17.39 1.56 4.19
C HIS A 34 -15.88 1.52 4.52
N LEU A 35 -15.50 1.43 5.80
CA LEU A 35 -14.09 1.28 6.20
C LEU A 35 -13.58 -0.13 5.90
N LYS A 36 -14.42 -1.14 6.13
CA LYS A 36 -14.16 -2.54 5.75
C LYS A 36 -13.90 -2.64 4.25
N GLU A 37 -14.80 -2.10 3.43
CA GLU A 37 -14.64 -2.10 1.97
C GLU A 37 -13.38 -1.40 1.52
N LYS A 38 -13.04 -0.26 2.14
CA LYS A 38 -11.81 0.46 1.83
C LYS A 38 -10.56 -0.37 2.13
N LEU A 39 -10.56 -1.08 3.26
CA LEU A 39 -9.49 -2.01 3.61
C LEU A 39 -9.39 -3.17 2.61
N ILE A 40 -10.52 -3.75 2.24
CA ILE A 40 -10.57 -4.84 1.24
C ILE A 40 -10.00 -4.38 -0.10
N ARG A 41 -10.47 -3.23 -0.62
CA ARG A 41 -9.99 -2.68 -1.90
C ARG A 41 -8.48 -2.42 -1.87
N ALA A 42 -7.95 -1.84 -0.79
CA ALA A 42 -6.51 -1.60 -0.65
C ALA A 42 -5.71 -2.92 -0.57
N THR A 43 -6.25 -3.92 0.14
CA THR A 43 -5.61 -5.24 0.28
C THR A 43 -5.53 -5.97 -1.05
N VAL A 44 -6.65 -6.00 -1.80
CA VAL A 44 -6.71 -6.62 -3.13
C VAL A 44 -5.79 -5.91 -4.11
N ALA A 45 -5.77 -4.57 -4.11
CA ALA A 45 -4.89 -3.81 -4.97
C ALA A 45 -3.39 -4.12 -4.71
N TYR A 46 -3.00 -4.24 -3.45
CA TYR A 46 -1.63 -4.65 -3.09
C TYR A 46 -1.34 -6.09 -3.52
N ARG A 47 -2.24 -7.05 -3.25
CA ARG A 47 -2.08 -8.44 -3.68
C ARG A 47 -1.90 -8.54 -5.19
N ASP A 48 -2.72 -7.84 -5.96
CA ASP A 48 -2.67 -7.91 -7.41
C ASP A 48 -1.39 -7.24 -7.96
N ALA A 49 -0.88 -6.19 -7.30
CA ALA A 49 0.42 -5.60 -7.61
C ALA A 49 1.57 -6.59 -7.33
N MET A 50 1.56 -7.24 -6.16
CA MET A 50 2.53 -8.28 -5.81
C MET A 50 2.50 -9.45 -6.80
N LYS A 51 1.32 -9.96 -7.19
CA LYS A 51 1.22 -11.05 -8.18
C LYS A 51 1.80 -10.65 -9.54
N ARG A 52 1.64 -9.38 -9.97
CA ARG A 52 2.28 -8.89 -11.21
C ARG A 52 3.80 -8.88 -11.08
N MET A 53 4.29 -8.49 -9.91
CA MET A 53 5.70 -8.39 -9.63
C MET A 53 6.38 -9.77 -9.52
N GLU A 54 5.78 -10.70 -8.79
CA GLU A 54 6.24 -12.09 -8.66
C GLU A 54 6.38 -12.78 -10.01
N ARG A 55 5.45 -12.54 -10.94
CA ARG A 55 5.52 -13.06 -12.32
C ARG A 55 6.71 -12.55 -13.11
N LEU A 56 7.27 -11.39 -12.75
CA LEU A 56 8.37 -10.75 -13.48
C LEU A 56 9.74 -11.07 -12.91
N VAL A 57 9.86 -11.17 -11.58
CA VAL A 57 11.16 -11.29 -10.90
C VAL A 57 11.29 -12.55 -10.04
N GLY A 58 10.21 -13.31 -9.85
CA GLY A 58 10.14 -14.42 -8.90
C GLY A 58 9.78 -13.97 -7.47
N GLY A 59 9.28 -14.90 -6.65
CA GLY A 59 8.72 -14.61 -5.32
C GLY A 59 9.69 -13.94 -4.34
N GLU A 60 10.89 -14.50 -4.19
CA GLU A 60 11.91 -13.97 -3.26
C GLU A 60 12.38 -12.57 -3.67
N ASN A 61 12.62 -12.35 -4.97
CA ASN A 61 13.03 -11.04 -5.49
C ASN A 61 11.91 -10.00 -5.43
N ALA A 62 10.64 -10.43 -5.47
CA ALA A 62 9.51 -9.51 -5.40
C ALA A 62 9.49 -8.77 -4.05
N MET A 63 9.66 -9.49 -2.94
CA MET A 63 9.70 -8.87 -1.61
C MET A 63 10.88 -7.91 -1.45
N ASN A 64 12.08 -8.31 -1.88
CA ASN A 64 13.27 -7.46 -1.82
C ASN A 64 13.07 -6.16 -2.59
N ASN A 65 12.55 -6.26 -3.82
CA ASN A 65 12.28 -5.10 -4.65
C ASN A 65 11.18 -4.21 -4.03
N VAL A 66 10.13 -4.74 -3.40
CA VAL A 66 9.13 -3.90 -2.71
C VAL A 66 9.74 -3.13 -1.55
N VAL A 67 10.61 -3.75 -0.74
CA VAL A 67 11.28 -3.08 0.37
C VAL A 67 12.19 -1.96 -0.13
N VAL A 68 13.02 -2.25 -1.15
CA VAL A 68 13.84 -1.23 -1.83
C VAL A 68 12.94 -0.13 -2.39
N GLY A 69 11.83 -0.53 -3.01
CA GLY A 69 10.83 0.35 -3.58
C GLY A 69 10.24 1.32 -2.57
N MET A 70 9.92 0.85 -1.36
CA MET A 70 9.38 1.72 -0.31
C MET A 70 10.40 2.74 0.21
N ASN A 71 11.68 2.35 0.29
CA ASN A 71 12.75 3.22 0.77
C ASN A 71 13.17 4.28 -0.26
N HIS A 72 13.13 3.91 -1.55
CA HIS A 72 13.61 4.73 -2.67
C HIS A 72 12.51 5.10 -3.66
N LEU A 73 11.26 5.18 -3.20
CA LEU A 73 10.11 5.38 -4.08
C LEU A 73 10.21 6.66 -4.93
N PRO A 74 10.67 7.81 -4.41
CA PRO A 74 10.91 9.01 -5.23
C PRO A 74 11.97 8.78 -6.32
N ASP A 75 13.10 8.18 -5.95
CA ASP A 75 14.24 7.95 -6.84
C ASP A 75 13.87 6.99 -7.98
N LEU A 76 13.09 5.95 -7.66
CA LEU A 76 12.60 4.99 -8.67
C LEU A 76 11.59 5.63 -9.62
N VAL A 77 10.71 6.51 -9.12
CA VAL A 77 9.76 7.25 -9.98
C VAL A 77 10.50 8.20 -10.92
N GLU A 78 11.60 8.79 -10.48
CA GLU A 78 12.47 9.58 -11.34
C GLU A 78 13.21 8.71 -12.37
N LEU A 79 13.72 7.55 -11.94
CA LEU A 79 14.38 6.58 -12.81
C LEU A 79 13.42 6.03 -13.89
N ASP A 80 12.17 5.72 -13.57
CA ASP A 80 11.15 5.25 -14.55
C ASP A 80 10.84 6.32 -15.62
N LYS A 81 10.89 7.61 -15.24
CA LYS A 81 10.72 8.73 -16.17
C LYS A 81 11.90 8.90 -17.10
N ASN A 82 13.11 8.61 -16.63
CA ASN A 82 14.36 8.87 -17.34
C ASN A 82 14.92 7.62 -18.06
N GLN A 83 14.53 6.41 -17.67
CA GLN A 83 15.02 5.14 -18.22
C GLN A 83 13.86 4.14 -18.40
N HIS A 84 13.36 4.04 -19.63
CA HIS A 84 12.19 3.19 -19.97
C HIS A 84 12.49 1.69 -20.14
N GLN A 85 13.71 1.22 -19.84
CA GLN A 85 14.15 -0.11 -20.28
C GLN A 85 13.97 -1.23 -19.24
N ASN A 86 13.90 -0.92 -17.95
CA ASN A 86 13.76 -1.97 -16.92
C ASN A 86 12.29 -2.28 -16.61
N LYS A 87 11.80 -3.40 -17.15
CA LYS A 87 10.42 -3.87 -16.98
C LYS A 87 10.01 -4.11 -15.51
N ALA A 88 10.95 -4.25 -14.58
CA ALA A 88 10.67 -4.50 -13.16
C ALA A 88 10.51 -3.21 -12.33
N VAL A 89 10.98 -2.05 -12.81
CA VAL A 89 10.95 -0.78 -12.05
C VAL A 89 9.52 -0.32 -11.80
N LYS A 90 8.69 -0.24 -12.84
CA LYS A 90 7.28 0.18 -12.70
C LYS A 90 6.45 -0.74 -11.79
N PRO A 91 6.50 -2.08 -11.91
CA PRO A 91 5.89 -3.00 -10.95
C PRO A 91 6.40 -2.85 -9.51
N THR A 92 7.69 -2.53 -9.35
CA THR A 92 8.28 -2.25 -8.04
C THR A 92 7.67 -1.00 -7.42
N ILE A 93 7.60 0.10 -8.18
CA ILE A 93 6.98 1.37 -7.77
C ILE A 93 5.52 1.13 -7.39
N ASP A 94 4.74 0.44 -8.23
CA ASP A 94 3.33 0.18 -7.98
C ASP A 94 3.13 -0.64 -6.70
N SER A 95 3.86 -1.73 -6.53
CA SER A 95 3.74 -2.60 -5.35
C SER A 95 4.17 -1.88 -4.06
N ALA A 96 5.26 -1.12 -4.10
CA ALA A 96 5.71 -0.30 -2.98
C ALA A 96 4.71 0.81 -2.62
N ALA A 97 4.12 1.47 -3.62
CA ALA A 97 3.08 2.47 -3.41
C ALA A 97 1.83 1.85 -2.76
N LYS A 98 1.36 0.70 -3.26
CA LYS A 98 0.20 0.00 -2.71
C LYS A 98 0.44 -0.54 -1.31
N LEU A 99 1.63 -1.04 -1.01
CA LEU A 99 1.98 -1.45 0.35
C LEU A 99 1.99 -0.25 1.30
N THR A 100 2.57 0.87 0.88
CA THR A 100 2.60 2.11 1.67
C THR A 100 1.18 2.64 1.94
N GLU A 101 0.30 2.62 0.94
CA GLU A 101 -1.12 2.97 1.08
C GLU A 101 -1.84 2.05 2.07
N LEU A 102 -1.60 0.74 2.00
CA LEU A 102 -2.21 -0.26 2.87
C LEU A 102 -1.74 -0.13 4.33
N ILE A 103 -0.45 0.12 4.55
CA ILE A 103 0.11 0.38 5.89
C ILE A 103 -0.50 1.65 6.48
N ASN A 104 -0.54 2.74 5.70
CA ASN A 104 -1.14 4.00 6.13
C ASN A 104 -2.63 3.84 6.47
N LEU A 105 -3.37 3.09 5.66
CA LEU A 105 -4.78 2.80 5.94
C LEU A 105 -4.93 1.98 7.22
N THR A 106 -4.11 0.95 7.41
CA THR A 106 -4.10 0.12 8.63
C THR A 106 -3.87 0.99 9.86
N GLY A 107 -2.83 1.84 9.84
CA GLY A 107 -2.56 2.78 10.94
C GLY A 107 -3.71 3.76 11.17
N LYS A 108 -4.33 4.29 10.11
CA LYS A 108 -5.50 5.15 10.23
C LYS A 108 -6.68 4.43 10.89
N LEU A 109 -6.98 3.19 10.50
CA LEU A 109 -8.09 2.42 11.04
C LEU A 109 -7.90 2.12 12.52
N VAL A 110 -6.70 1.68 12.92
CA VAL A 110 -6.40 1.33 14.31
C VAL A 110 -6.35 2.58 15.19
N HIS A 111 -5.60 3.61 14.78
CA HIS A 111 -5.29 4.73 15.67
C HIS A 111 -6.30 5.89 15.60
N LYS A 112 -6.92 6.13 14.42
CA LYS A 112 -7.93 7.21 14.28
C LYS A 112 -9.37 6.71 14.37
N HIS A 113 -9.65 5.53 13.83
CA HIS A 113 -11.00 4.95 13.87
C HIS A 113 -11.20 3.94 15.00
N HIS A 114 -10.15 3.67 15.79
CA HIS A 114 -10.21 2.81 16.96
C HIS A 114 -10.73 1.40 16.62
N ILE A 115 -10.42 0.92 15.42
CA ILE A 115 -10.77 -0.44 14.99
C ILE A 115 -9.74 -1.39 15.58
N ASP A 116 -10.23 -2.50 16.12
CA ASP A 116 -9.37 -3.53 16.69
C ASP A 116 -8.36 -4.05 15.65
N TRP A 117 -7.10 -4.18 16.06
CA TRP A 117 -6.03 -4.61 15.18
C TRP A 117 -6.26 -6.03 14.64
N PHE A 118 -6.79 -6.95 15.47
CA PHE A 118 -7.06 -8.33 15.06
C PHE A 118 -8.20 -8.35 14.03
N LEU A 119 -9.21 -7.50 14.19
CA LEU A 119 -10.27 -7.37 13.19
C LEU A 119 -9.70 -6.91 11.82
N VAL A 120 -8.79 -5.93 11.83
CA VAL A 120 -8.12 -5.45 10.63
C VAL A 120 -7.26 -6.56 10.00
N ALA A 121 -6.43 -7.25 10.79
CA ALA A 121 -5.58 -8.35 10.35
C ALA A 121 -6.39 -9.50 9.74
N ALA A 122 -7.39 -10.02 10.47
CA ALA A 122 -8.26 -11.10 10.01
C ALA A 122 -9.04 -10.74 8.74
N THR A 123 -9.35 -9.45 8.55
CA THR A 123 -9.97 -8.99 7.30
C THR A 123 -8.98 -9.07 6.15
N LYS A 124 -7.74 -8.59 6.32
CA LYS A 124 -6.72 -8.65 5.27
C LYS A 124 -6.37 -10.08 4.88
N ASP A 125 -6.18 -10.98 5.84
CA ASP A 125 -5.75 -12.36 5.61
C ASP A 125 -6.71 -13.15 4.71
N LYS A 126 -8.00 -12.82 4.74
CA LYS A 126 -9.00 -13.40 3.83
C LYS A 126 -8.78 -13.04 2.36
N TYR A 127 -8.16 -11.90 2.08
CA TYR A 127 -7.97 -11.38 0.73
C TYR A 127 -6.50 -11.34 0.29
N LEU A 128 -5.56 -11.77 1.14
CA LEU A 128 -4.14 -11.92 0.79
C LEU A 128 -3.79 -13.30 0.22
N LYS A 129 -4.68 -14.29 0.38
CA LYS A 129 -4.63 -15.57 -0.35
C LYS A 129 -4.93 -15.32 -1.85
#